data_AF-A0A966SYG2-F1
#
_entry.id   AF-A0A966SYG2-F1
#
_cell.length_a   1.000
_cell.length_b   1.000
_cell.length_c   1.000
_cell.angle_alpha   90.00
_cell.angle_beta   90.00
_cell.angle_gamma   90.00
#
_symmetry.space_group_name_H-M   'P 1'
#
loop_
_entity.id
_entity.type
_entity.pdbx_description
1 polymer ?
#
loop_
_entity_poly.entity_id
_entity_poly.type
_entity_poly.pdbx_seq_one_letter_code
_entity_poly.pdbx_strand_id
1 'polypeptide(L)'
;TFANNFGANSVADPLGGFTGQLVALSDIPIVVVPANSVELCEDPFHLVVAIDETPNVGSIATRIGELHVWFDVSLSLLHVLHPGGGRINGVSVLAHDRAAHQMQRCASRLHDFGVDDTRIHTAVRTGPTPNVIVDQIRREHATLGVLPVTYSAGHHRRPNGVSNDVLIDSPVPIMLFCSAGANEREDQLSHLTTIEAVGR
;
A
#
# COMPACT_ATOMS: atom_id res chain seq x y z
N THR A 1 11.54 -2.64 -49.68
CA THR A 1 12.40 -2.03 -48.64
C THR A 1 11.78 -0.73 -48.15
N PHE A 2 11.05 -0.76 -47.04
CA PHE A 2 10.72 0.42 -46.25
C PHE A 2 10.58 -0.04 -44.80
N ALA A 3 11.57 0.30 -43.97
CA ALA A 3 11.53 0.03 -42.54
C ALA A 3 10.86 1.24 -41.86
N ASN A 4 9.67 1.03 -41.27
CA ASN A 4 9.09 2.03 -40.39
C ASN A 4 9.59 1.80 -38.97
N ASN A 5 10.56 2.63 -38.58
CA ASN A 5 11.01 2.78 -37.21
C ASN A 5 9.86 3.30 -36.33
N PHE A 6 9.09 2.41 -35.71
CA PHE A 6 8.35 2.72 -34.49
C PHE A 6 9.17 2.27 -33.28
N GLY A 7 10.25 3.01 -33.04
CA GLY A 7 10.95 3.00 -31.76
C GLY A 7 10.07 3.65 -30.70
N ALA A 8 9.06 2.91 -30.24
CA ALA A 8 8.39 3.23 -28.99
C ALA A 8 9.34 2.81 -27.86
N ASN A 9 10.00 3.80 -27.25
CA ASN A 9 10.43 3.64 -25.87
C ASN A 9 9.16 3.52 -25.02
N SER A 10 8.60 2.32 -24.93
CA SER A 10 7.50 2.06 -24.02
C SER A 10 8.05 2.22 -22.61
N VAL A 11 7.74 3.37 -21.99
CA VAL A 11 7.74 3.47 -20.53
C VAL A 11 6.93 2.27 -20.06
N ALA A 12 7.55 1.41 -19.26
CA ALA A 12 6.86 0.22 -18.78
C ALA A 12 5.60 0.69 -18.04
N ASP A 13 4.46 0.09 -18.38
CA ASP A 13 3.19 0.32 -17.70
C ASP A 13 2.81 -1.00 -16.99
N PRO A 14 3.43 -1.34 -15.85
CA PRO A 14 3.14 -2.58 -15.12
C PRO A 14 1.64 -2.81 -14.85
N LEU A 15 0.90 -1.74 -14.63
CA LEU A 15 -0.55 -1.72 -14.39
C LEU A 15 -1.35 -1.35 -15.65
N GLY A 16 -0.72 -1.38 -16.81
CA GLY A 16 -1.36 -1.32 -18.11
C GLY A 16 -2.07 -2.61 -18.48
N GLY A 17 -3.02 -2.52 -19.41
CA GLY A 17 -3.67 -3.68 -20.03
C GLY A 17 -4.29 -4.67 -19.03
N PHE A 18 -3.91 -5.94 -19.13
CA PHE A 18 -4.50 -7.04 -18.36
C PHE A 18 -4.16 -6.98 -16.87
N THR A 19 -2.93 -6.64 -16.49
CA THR A 19 -2.52 -6.55 -15.07
C THR A 19 -3.32 -5.49 -14.34
N GLY A 20 -3.55 -4.32 -14.96
CA GLY A 20 -4.40 -3.27 -14.42
C GLY A 20 -5.86 -3.71 -14.23
N GLN A 21 -6.40 -4.51 -15.15
CA GLN A 21 -7.75 -5.08 -15.03
C GLN A 21 -7.82 -6.12 -13.91
N LEU A 22 -6.82 -6.99 -13.78
CA LEU A 22 -6.75 -7.98 -12.71
C LEU A 22 -6.71 -7.30 -11.33
N VAL A 23 -5.87 -6.28 -11.18
CA VAL A 23 -5.82 -5.42 -9.98
C VAL A 23 -7.18 -4.76 -9.72
N ALA A 24 -7.77 -4.11 -10.73
CA ALA A 24 -9.05 -3.39 -10.60
C ALA A 24 -10.28 -4.27 -10.25
N LEU A 25 -10.20 -5.59 -10.45
CA LEU A 25 -11.28 -6.55 -10.23
C LEU A 25 -11.02 -7.51 -9.06
N SER A 26 -9.80 -7.56 -8.52
CA SER A 26 -9.43 -8.51 -7.46
C SER A 26 -9.91 -8.07 -6.08
N ASP A 27 -10.48 -9.02 -5.32
CA ASP A 27 -10.78 -8.91 -3.89
C ASP A 27 -9.67 -9.50 -3.00
N ILE A 28 -8.65 -10.13 -3.61
CA ILE A 28 -7.44 -10.63 -2.94
C ILE A 28 -6.23 -9.73 -3.23
N PRO A 29 -5.22 -9.69 -2.33
CA PRO A 29 -3.95 -9.03 -2.61
C PRO A 29 -3.23 -9.71 -3.79
N ILE A 30 -2.62 -8.92 -4.67
CA ILE A 30 -1.84 -9.42 -5.81
C ILE A 30 -0.37 -9.11 -5.55
N VAL A 31 0.49 -10.13 -5.58
CA VAL A 31 1.94 -9.93 -5.59
C VAL A 31 2.40 -9.76 -7.04
N VAL A 32 2.97 -8.60 -7.35
CA VAL A 32 3.67 -8.34 -8.62
C VAL A 32 5.17 -8.43 -8.36
N VAL A 33 5.87 -9.20 -9.19
CA VAL A 33 7.33 -9.35 -9.14
C VAL A 33 7.93 -8.49 -10.27
N PRO A 34 8.58 -7.36 -9.96
CA PRO A 34 9.25 -6.54 -10.99
C PRO A 34 10.33 -7.35 -11.72
N ALA A 35 10.54 -7.09 -13.02
CA ALA A 35 11.56 -7.79 -13.80
C ALA A 35 13.01 -7.55 -13.30
N ASN A 36 13.21 -6.49 -12.50
CA ASN A 36 14.48 -6.14 -11.88
C ASN A 36 14.56 -6.59 -10.39
N SER A 37 13.59 -7.38 -9.90
CA SER A 37 13.59 -7.79 -8.50
C SER A 37 14.77 -8.71 -8.19
N VAL A 38 15.50 -8.39 -7.14
CA VAL A 38 16.47 -9.33 -6.56
C VAL A 38 15.70 -10.29 -5.66
N GLU A 39 15.93 -11.61 -5.80
CA GLU A 39 15.46 -12.57 -4.81
C GLU A 39 16.23 -12.36 -3.50
N LEU A 40 15.62 -11.60 -2.60
CA LEU A 40 16.02 -11.53 -1.20
C LEU A 40 15.12 -12.50 -0.43
N CYS A 41 15.71 -13.60 0.05
CA CYS A 41 15.07 -14.49 1.00
C CYS A 41 15.82 -14.35 2.33
N GLU A 42 15.58 -13.24 3.01
CA GLU A 42 16.24 -12.88 4.26
C GLU A 42 15.24 -13.02 5.43
N ASP A 43 15.67 -13.70 6.49
CA ASP A 43 14.97 -13.74 7.78
C ASP A 43 15.58 -12.67 8.70
N PRO A 44 14.79 -11.79 9.36
CA PRO A 44 13.33 -11.71 9.33
C PRO A 44 12.78 -11.09 8.03
N PHE A 45 11.59 -11.54 7.62
CA PHE A 45 10.92 -11.07 6.42
C PHE A 45 10.43 -9.62 6.61
N HIS A 46 11.17 -8.64 6.08
CA HIS A 46 10.93 -7.22 6.34
C HIS A 46 9.97 -6.59 5.32
N LEU A 47 8.85 -6.05 5.80
CA LEU A 47 7.85 -5.37 4.96
C LEU A 47 7.92 -3.86 5.10
N VAL A 48 8.02 -3.14 3.98
CA VAL A 48 7.73 -1.69 3.95
C VAL A 48 6.29 -1.51 3.48
N VAL A 49 5.43 -1.03 4.39
CA VAL A 49 3.98 -0.92 4.19
C VAL A 49 3.62 0.55 4.01
N ALA A 50 3.25 0.94 2.79
CA ALA A 50 2.70 2.26 2.55
C ALA A 50 1.30 2.37 3.18
N ILE A 51 1.13 3.30 4.10
CA ILE A 51 -0.15 3.63 4.73
C ILE A 51 -0.60 4.97 4.16
N ASP A 52 -1.81 5.05 3.60
CA ASP A 52 -2.44 6.29 3.16
C ASP A 52 -3.62 6.67 4.10
N GLU A 53 -4.40 7.69 3.73
CA GLU A 53 -5.59 8.09 4.49
C GLU A 53 -6.85 7.25 4.15
N THR A 54 -6.74 6.14 3.39
CA THR A 54 -7.90 5.34 2.98
C THR A 54 -8.40 4.39 4.08
N PRO A 55 -9.67 3.95 4.06
CA PRO A 55 -10.19 3.00 5.07
C PRO A 55 -9.46 1.63 5.09
N ASN A 56 -8.85 1.23 3.97
CA ASN A 56 -8.25 -0.11 3.75
C ASN A 56 -7.18 -0.55 4.77
N VAL A 57 -6.66 0.35 5.61
CA VAL A 57 -5.64 0.09 6.65
C VAL A 57 -6.00 -1.11 7.53
N GLY A 58 -7.29 -1.30 7.88
CA GLY A 58 -7.73 -2.46 8.66
C GLY A 58 -7.61 -3.80 7.92
N SER A 59 -7.89 -3.81 6.62
CA SER A 59 -7.72 -5.00 5.76
C SER A 59 -6.24 -5.32 5.50
N ILE A 60 -5.41 -4.29 5.32
CA ILE A 60 -3.95 -4.42 5.18
C ILE A 60 -3.37 -5.07 6.45
N ALA A 61 -3.68 -4.50 7.63
CA ALA A 61 -3.25 -5.05 8.92
C ALA A 61 -3.68 -6.51 9.12
N THR A 62 -4.92 -6.85 8.78
CA THR A 62 -5.45 -8.23 8.89
C THR A 62 -4.63 -9.22 8.06
N ARG A 63 -4.35 -8.92 6.78
CA ARG A 63 -3.59 -9.84 5.92
C ARG A 63 -2.11 -9.93 6.27
N ILE A 64 -1.51 -8.83 6.76
CA ILE A 64 -0.13 -8.85 7.28
C ILE A 64 -0.07 -9.68 8.57
N GLY A 65 -1.07 -9.57 9.46
CA GLY A 65 -1.19 -10.39 10.65
C GLY A 65 -1.34 -11.88 10.32
N GLU A 66 -2.15 -12.23 9.32
CA GLU A 66 -2.21 -13.60 8.79
C GLU A 66 -0.87 -14.09 8.23
N LEU A 67 -0.07 -13.23 7.58
CA LEU A 67 1.27 -13.57 7.09
C LEU A 67 2.26 -13.81 8.24
N HIS A 68 2.18 -13.03 9.33
CA HIS A 68 3.02 -13.18 10.52
C HIS A 68 2.87 -14.54 11.23
N VAL A 69 1.72 -15.22 11.06
CA VAL A 69 1.53 -16.59 11.57
C VAL A 69 2.49 -17.60 10.91
N TRP A 70 2.94 -17.33 9.68
CA TRP A 70 3.77 -18.24 8.88
C TRP A 70 5.23 -17.81 8.74
N PHE A 71 5.53 -16.52 8.90
CA PHE A 71 6.86 -15.94 8.67
C PHE A 71 7.27 -15.03 9.83
N ASP A 72 8.57 -14.98 10.15
CA ASP A 72 9.09 -14.05 11.15
C ASP A 72 9.13 -12.63 10.58
N VAL A 73 7.96 -11.98 10.56
CA VAL A 73 7.78 -10.66 9.93
C VAL A 73 8.32 -9.53 10.83
N SER A 74 8.94 -8.53 10.18
CA SER A 74 9.16 -7.19 10.75
C SER A 74 8.59 -6.13 9.82
N LEU A 75 8.15 -4.99 10.35
CA LEU A 75 7.29 -4.04 9.65
C LEU A 75 7.81 -2.61 9.75
N SER A 76 7.80 -1.91 8.63
CA SER A 76 7.97 -0.46 8.53
C SER A 76 6.70 0.17 7.93
N LEU A 77 5.85 0.71 8.81
CA LEU A 77 4.66 1.46 8.41
C LEU A 77 5.07 2.87 7.97
N LEU A 78 4.91 3.16 6.68
CA LEU A 78 5.34 4.40 6.04
C LEU A 78 4.14 5.23 5.58
N HIS A 79 4.00 6.45 6.09
CA HIS A 79 3.07 7.44 5.54
C HIS A 79 3.83 8.56 4.82
N VAL A 80 3.44 8.88 3.58
CA VAL A 80 4.11 9.91 2.77
C VAL A 80 3.23 11.12 2.53
N LEU A 81 3.67 12.26 3.07
CA LEU A 81 3.02 13.56 2.91
C LEU A 81 3.45 14.22 1.59
N HIS A 82 2.50 14.47 0.71
CA HIS A 82 2.78 15.09 -0.58
C HIS A 82 3.03 16.61 -0.43
N PRO A 83 4.13 17.17 -0.97
CA PRO A 83 4.49 18.58 -0.83
C PRO A 83 3.65 19.49 -1.75
N GLY A 84 2.34 19.60 -1.50
CA GLY A 84 1.44 20.45 -2.29
C GLY A 84 0.14 20.88 -1.60
N GLY A 85 -0.30 20.19 -0.53
CA GLY A 85 -1.50 20.56 0.22
C GLY A 85 -1.29 21.78 1.14
N GLY A 86 -1.67 22.98 0.67
CA GLY A 86 -1.97 24.18 1.47
C GLY A 86 -1.01 24.50 2.63
N ARG A 87 0.10 25.18 2.36
CA ARG A 87 1.14 25.48 3.37
C ARG A 87 1.01 26.89 3.95
N ILE A 88 1.02 27.00 5.29
CA ILE A 88 1.66 28.12 6.00
C ILE A 88 2.70 27.50 6.95
N ASN A 89 3.98 27.66 6.62
CA ASN A 89 5.19 27.30 7.40
C ASN A 89 5.63 25.82 7.68
N GLY A 90 4.98 24.70 7.36
CA GLY A 90 3.68 24.49 6.72
C GLY A 90 3.46 23.10 6.14
N VAL A 91 3.91 22.01 6.77
CA VAL A 91 3.18 20.73 6.62
C VAL A 91 2.08 20.77 7.67
N SER A 92 0.83 20.49 7.32
CA SER A 92 -0.26 20.58 8.31
C SER A 92 0.03 19.64 9.49
N VAL A 93 -0.04 20.15 10.72
CA VAL A 93 0.09 19.33 11.94
C VAL A 93 -0.99 18.24 11.92
N LEU A 94 -2.21 18.61 11.49
CA LEU A 94 -3.33 17.69 11.26
C LEU A 94 -3.04 16.61 10.21
N ALA A 95 -2.06 16.77 9.32
CA ALA A 95 -1.64 15.71 8.40
C ALA A 95 -0.67 14.73 9.06
N HIS A 96 0.23 15.20 9.95
CA HIS A 96 1.04 14.31 10.78
C HIS A 96 0.19 13.56 11.80
N ASP A 97 -0.77 14.22 12.45
CA ASP A 97 -1.66 13.59 13.44
C ASP A 97 -2.54 12.52 12.79
N ARG A 98 -3.09 12.80 11.59
CA ARG A 98 -3.85 11.80 10.81
C ARG A 98 -2.98 10.64 10.34
N ALA A 99 -1.75 10.91 9.88
CA ALA A 99 -0.78 9.87 9.52
C ALA A 99 -0.45 8.96 10.71
N ALA A 100 -0.12 9.55 11.87
CA ALA A 100 0.16 8.83 13.11
C ALA A 100 -1.05 7.99 13.55
N HIS A 101 -2.26 8.56 13.51
CA HIS A 101 -3.50 7.86 13.85
C HIS A 101 -3.76 6.64 12.94
N GLN A 102 -3.55 6.74 11.61
CA GLN A 102 -3.72 5.58 10.72
C GLN A 102 -2.64 4.52 10.94
N MET A 103 -1.37 4.92 11.12
CA MET A 103 -0.30 3.97 11.47
C MET A 103 -0.57 3.27 12.82
N GLN A 104 -1.10 4.00 13.81
CA GLN A 104 -1.48 3.43 15.10
C GLN A 104 -2.67 2.47 14.98
N ARG A 105 -3.70 2.79 14.18
CA ARG A 105 -4.80 1.84 13.87
C ARG A 105 -4.29 0.56 13.20
N CYS A 106 -3.29 0.68 12.33
CA CYS A 106 -2.63 -0.46 11.71
C CYS A 106 -1.89 -1.31 12.75
N ALA A 107 -1.01 -0.69 13.54
CA ALA A 107 -0.23 -1.34 14.59
C ALA A 107 -1.10 -2.04 15.64
N SER A 108 -2.10 -1.34 16.21
CA SER A 108 -3.02 -1.95 17.19
C SER A 108 -3.73 -3.18 16.65
N ARG A 109 -4.09 -3.21 15.36
CA ARG A 109 -4.72 -4.38 14.73
C ARG A 109 -3.72 -5.49 14.37
N LEU A 110 -2.43 -5.19 14.26
CA LEU A 110 -1.37 -6.19 14.13
C LEU A 110 -1.07 -6.87 15.48
N HIS A 111 -1.27 -6.16 16.60
CA HIS A 111 -1.13 -6.73 17.94
C HIS A 111 -2.18 -7.82 18.21
N ASP A 112 -3.38 -7.72 17.61
CA ASP A 112 -4.40 -8.78 17.64
C ASP A 112 -3.92 -10.12 17.02
N PHE A 113 -2.87 -10.09 16.17
CA PHE A 113 -2.21 -11.24 15.57
C PHE A 113 -0.87 -11.61 16.24
N GLY A 114 -0.52 -10.95 17.35
CA GLY A 114 0.70 -11.23 18.11
C GLY A 114 1.97 -10.52 17.61
N VAL A 115 1.86 -9.57 16.67
CA VAL A 115 3.01 -8.73 16.28
C VAL A 115 3.33 -7.76 17.43
N ASP A 116 4.56 -7.80 17.94
CA ASP A 116 5.04 -6.95 19.03
C ASP A 116 5.51 -5.56 18.53
N ASP A 117 5.35 -4.50 19.34
CA ASP A 117 5.80 -3.13 19.05
C ASP A 117 7.28 -3.06 18.61
N THR A 118 8.15 -3.92 19.14
CA THR A 118 9.57 -3.99 18.74
C THR A 118 9.79 -4.38 17.28
N ARG A 119 8.79 -4.99 16.63
CA ARG A 119 8.78 -5.35 15.22
C ARG A 119 8.06 -4.33 14.33
N ILE A 120 7.46 -3.28 14.89
CA ILE A 120 6.69 -2.28 14.16
C ILE A 120 7.38 -0.92 14.25
N HIS A 121 8.07 -0.55 13.17
CA HIS A 121 8.62 0.78 12.98
C HIS A 121 7.59 1.66 12.27
N THR A 122 7.47 2.92 12.68
CA THR A 122 6.56 3.89 12.05
C THR A 122 7.35 5.09 11.52
N ALA A 123 6.99 5.54 10.32
CA ALA A 123 7.72 6.59 9.62
C ALA A 123 6.75 7.52 8.87
N VAL A 124 6.71 8.79 9.27
CA VAL A 124 6.19 9.85 8.40
C VAL A 124 7.35 10.43 7.60
N ARG A 125 7.15 10.62 6.29
CA ARG A 125 8.12 11.22 5.36
C ARG A 125 7.41 12.23 4.47
N THR A 126 8.15 13.14 3.84
CA THR A 126 7.61 14.15 2.91
C THR A 126 8.39 14.09 1.59
N GLY A 127 7.70 14.07 0.46
CA GLY A 127 8.33 14.04 -0.87
C GLY A 127 7.42 13.49 -1.97
N PRO A 128 7.95 13.25 -3.18
CA PRO A 128 7.25 12.51 -4.23
C PRO A 128 6.97 11.08 -3.76
N THR A 129 5.70 10.69 -3.70
CA THR A 129 5.26 9.44 -3.05
C THR A 129 5.96 8.19 -3.56
N PRO A 130 6.12 7.95 -4.89
CA PRO A 130 6.82 6.76 -5.38
C PRO A 130 8.27 6.69 -4.91
N ASN A 131 9.02 7.78 -5.11
CA ASN A 131 10.43 7.87 -4.75
C ASN A 131 10.65 7.60 -3.25
N VAL A 132 9.83 8.19 -2.38
CA VAL A 132 9.95 8.00 -0.93
C VAL A 132 9.71 6.55 -0.51
N ILE A 133 8.76 5.86 -1.15
CA ILE A 133 8.48 4.45 -0.88
C ILE A 133 9.64 3.56 -1.38
N VAL A 134 10.10 3.75 -2.61
CA VAL A 134 11.21 2.99 -3.20
C VAL A 134 12.51 3.22 -2.43
N ASP A 135 12.79 4.46 -2.00
CA ASP A 135 13.94 4.78 -1.17
C ASP A 135 13.84 4.16 0.24
N GLN A 136 12.64 4.00 0.80
CA GLN A 136 12.44 3.31 2.08
C GLN A 136 12.70 1.81 1.93
N ILE A 137 12.12 1.16 0.91
CA ILE A 137 12.37 -0.24 0.54
C ILE A 137 13.89 -0.51 0.42
N ARG A 138 14.61 0.35 -0.31
CA ARG A 138 16.06 0.24 -0.49
C ARG A 138 16.85 0.47 0.79
N ARG A 139 16.45 1.46 1.61
CA ARG A 139 17.14 1.84 2.86
C ARG A 139 17.05 0.77 3.94
N GLU A 140 15.93 0.07 4.00
CA GLU A 140 15.64 -0.92 5.06
C GLU A 140 15.78 -2.36 4.56
N HIS A 141 16.33 -2.55 3.35
CA HIS A 141 16.53 -3.87 2.73
C HIS A 141 15.25 -4.73 2.73
N ALA A 142 14.10 -4.08 2.49
CA ALA A 142 12.80 -4.72 2.62
C ALA A 142 12.63 -5.86 1.62
N THR A 143 12.14 -7.00 2.09
CA THR A 143 11.91 -8.22 1.32
C THR A 143 10.68 -8.11 0.41
N LEU A 144 9.69 -7.32 0.82
CA LEU A 144 8.43 -7.11 0.10
C LEU A 144 7.89 -5.71 0.41
N GLY A 145 7.57 -4.94 -0.63
CA GLY A 145 6.80 -3.69 -0.46
C GLY A 145 5.30 -3.97 -0.44
N VAL A 146 4.53 -3.23 0.35
CA VAL A 146 3.07 -3.36 0.42
C VAL A 146 2.41 -2.02 0.11
N LEU A 147 1.50 -1.99 -0.88
CA LEU A 147 0.83 -0.77 -1.34
C LEU A 147 -0.71 -0.90 -1.34
N PRO A 148 -1.47 0.05 -0.79
CA PRO A 148 -2.87 0.22 -1.11
C PRO A 148 -3.02 0.66 -2.58
N VAL A 149 -3.94 0.04 -3.30
CA VAL A 149 -4.34 0.49 -4.64
C VAL A 149 -5.60 1.35 -4.53
N THR A 150 -5.42 2.64 -4.81
CA THR A 150 -6.51 3.59 -5.05
C THR A 150 -6.86 3.61 -6.53
N TYR A 151 -8.16 3.74 -6.83
CA TYR A 151 -8.68 3.84 -8.20
C TYR A 151 -9.13 5.27 -8.49
N SER A 152 -8.83 5.77 -9.69
CA SER A 152 -9.46 7.01 -10.17
C SER A 152 -10.96 6.79 -10.37
N ALA A 153 -11.80 7.68 -9.83
CA ALA A 153 -13.25 7.63 -10.06
C ALA A 153 -13.58 7.84 -11.55
N GLY A 154 -14.22 6.87 -12.20
CA GLY A 154 -14.61 6.96 -13.60
C GLY A 154 -14.96 5.61 -14.24
N HIS A 155 -15.42 5.64 -15.49
CA HIS A 155 -15.85 4.46 -16.27
C HIS A 155 -14.72 3.47 -16.61
N HIS A 156 -13.47 3.85 -16.35
CA HIS A 156 -12.31 2.97 -16.41
C HIS A 156 -11.61 3.03 -15.06
N ARG A 157 -11.88 2.05 -14.18
CA ARG A 157 -11.12 1.87 -12.93
C ARG A 157 -9.67 1.54 -13.29
N ARG A 158 -8.80 2.54 -13.35
CA ARG A 158 -7.35 2.37 -13.49
C ARG A 158 -6.71 2.53 -12.12
N PRO A 159 -5.74 1.68 -11.75
CA PRO A 159 -4.88 1.92 -10.61
C PRO A 159 -4.21 3.30 -10.70
N ASN A 160 -4.02 3.95 -9.57
CA ASN A 160 -3.34 5.24 -9.48
C ASN A 160 -1.87 5.13 -9.96
N GLY A 161 -1.37 6.18 -10.61
CA GLY A 161 0.00 6.22 -11.16
C GLY A 161 1.09 5.94 -10.13
N VAL A 162 0.87 6.32 -8.86
CA VAL A 162 1.80 6.06 -7.75
C VAL A 162 2.15 4.58 -7.62
N SER A 163 1.18 3.67 -7.73
CA SER A 163 1.45 2.22 -7.65
C SER A 163 2.24 1.74 -8.87
N ASN A 164 2.01 2.33 -10.04
CA ASN A 164 2.73 2.01 -11.27
C ASN A 164 4.19 2.45 -11.20
N ASP A 165 4.45 3.68 -10.75
CA ASP A 165 5.78 4.25 -10.61
C ASP A 165 6.63 3.45 -9.60
N VAL A 166 6.04 3.03 -8.47
CA VAL A 166 6.75 2.14 -7.50
C VAL A 166 7.05 0.78 -8.12
N LEU A 167 6.17 0.21 -8.94
CA LEU A 167 6.39 -1.10 -9.58
C LEU A 167 7.50 -1.08 -10.63
N ILE A 168 7.74 0.07 -11.29
CA ILE A 168 8.83 0.23 -12.26
C ILE A 168 10.19 0.23 -11.56
N ASP A 169 10.30 0.95 -10.44
CA ASP A 169 11.58 1.22 -9.76
C ASP A 169 11.87 0.32 -8.53
N SER A 170 10.91 -0.50 -8.08
CA SER A 170 11.08 -1.36 -6.92
C SER A 170 12.16 -2.45 -7.16
N PRO A 171 13.12 -2.62 -6.24
CA PRO A 171 14.12 -3.70 -6.29
C PRO A 171 13.59 -5.05 -5.79
N VAL A 172 12.36 -5.10 -5.29
CA VAL A 172 11.73 -6.31 -4.68
C VAL A 172 10.27 -6.44 -5.11
N PRO A 173 9.63 -7.62 -4.90
CA PRO A 173 8.20 -7.78 -5.13
C PRO A 173 7.36 -6.73 -4.40
N ILE A 174 6.17 -6.46 -4.95
CA ILE A 174 5.19 -5.53 -4.38
C ILE A 174 3.85 -6.25 -4.24
N MET A 175 3.29 -6.28 -3.02
CA MET A 175 1.94 -6.73 -2.74
C MET A 175 0.96 -5.56 -2.85
N LEU A 176 0.04 -5.66 -3.81
CA LEU A 176 -1.00 -4.68 -4.11
C LEU A 176 -2.31 -5.03 -3.39
N PHE A 177 -2.73 -4.20 -2.45
CA PHE A 177 -4.01 -4.31 -1.75
C PHE A 177 -5.11 -3.62 -2.55
N CYS A 178 -5.91 -4.45 -3.23
CA CYS A 178 -6.95 -4.01 -4.13
C CYS A 178 -8.23 -3.65 -3.33
N SER A 179 -8.63 -2.38 -3.36
CA SER A 179 -9.78 -1.88 -2.58
C SER A 179 -11.17 -2.33 -3.10
N ALA A 180 -11.22 -3.13 -4.17
CA ALA A 180 -12.46 -3.45 -4.90
C ALA A 180 -13.52 -4.22 -4.10
N GLY A 181 -13.14 -4.92 -3.04
CA GLY A 181 -14.06 -5.58 -2.09
C GLY A 181 -13.92 -5.14 -0.62
N ALA A 182 -13.05 -4.18 -0.32
CA ALA A 182 -12.77 -3.73 1.04
C ALA A 182 -13.77 -2.66 1.51
N ASN A 183 -13.98 -1.61 0.70
CA ASN A 183 -14.93 -0.53 1.01
C ASN A 183 -16.36 -1.09 1.22
N GLU A 184 -16.81 -2.01 0.37
CA GLU A 184 -18.16 -2.60 0.50
C GLU A 184 -18.33 -3.43 1.78
N ARG A 185 -17.28 -4.13 2.24
CA ARG A 185 -17.34 -4.91 3.50
C ARG A 185 -17.25 -4.04 4.75
N GLU A 186 -16.44 -2.98 4.75
CA GLU A 186 -16.32 -2.10 5.93
C GLU A 186 -17.56 -1.20 6.09
N ASP A 187 -18.14 -0.70 4.98
CA ASP A 187 -19.45 -0.04 5.00
C ASP A 187 -20.55 -1.00 5.49
N GLN A 188 -20.62 -2.24 4.96
CA GLN A 188 -21.60 -3.23 5.43
C GLN A 188 -21.44 -3.56 6.93
N LEU A 189 -20.20 -3.69 7.43
CA LEU A 189 -19.95 -3.97 8.86
C LEU A 189 -20.29 -2.78 9.76
N SER A 190 -20.02 -1.54 9.34
CA SER A 190 -20.41 -0.36 10.10
C SER A 190 -21.93 -0.19 10.16
N HIS A 191 -22.65 -0.49 9.07
CA HIS A 191 -24.11 -0.52 9.07
C HIS A 191 -24.70 -1.64 9.96
N LEU A 192 -24.04 -2.81 10.04
CA LEU A 192 -24.47 -3.91 10.91
C LEU A 192 -24.35 -3.58 12.41
N THR A 193 -23.45 -2.67 12.81
CA THR A 193 -23.36 -2.21 14.22
C THR A 193 -24.48 -1.25 14.66
N THR A 194 -25.41 -0.85 13.78
CA THR A 194 -26.50 0.10 14.10
C THR A 194 -27.89 -0.53 14.11
N ILE A 195 -28.00 -1.86 14.12
CA ILE A 195 -29.30 -2.56 14.22
C ILE A 195 -29.54 -3.03 15.67
N GLU A 196 -30.44 -2.32 16.34
CA GLU A 196 -31.17 -2.69 17.57
C GLU A 196 -30.41 -2.78 18.90
N ALA A 197 -30.05 -1.61 19.42
CA ALA A 197 -30.07 -1.33 20.86
C ALA A 197 -31.25 -0.39 21.22
N VAL A 198 -32.47 -0.75 20.81
CA VAL A 198 -33.71 -0.02 21.15
C VAL A 198 -34.84 -1.02 21.45
N GLY A 199 -35.32 -1.06 22.70
CA GLY A 199 -36.58 -1.74 23.04
C GLY A 199 -36.57 -2.67 24.26
N ARG A 200 -36.54 -2.09 25.47
CA ARG A 200 -37.26 -2.59 26.65
C ARG A 200 -37.84 -1.41 27.43
#